data_AF-A0AAW0LQY5-F1
#
_entry.id   AF-A0AAW0LQY5-F1
#
_cell.length_a   1.000
_cell.length_b   1.000
_cell.length_c   1.000
_cell.angle_alpha   90.00
_cell.angle_beta   90.00
_cell.angle_gamma   90.00
#
_symmetry.space_group_name_H-M   'P 1'
#
loop_
_entity.id
_entity.type
_entity.pdbx_description
1 polymer ?
#
loop_
_entity_poly.entity_id
_entity_poly.type
_entity_poly.pdbx_seq_one_letter_code
_entity_poly.pdbx_strand_id
1 'polypeptide(L)'
;MDTIDNAEGRRLKNPFETITEGLGKYRLAQNFMMAKLDGTFRGTDLKGVEMSWFLLKNDGLFLGSSLAMNCVRAIKRLMTQSIGPGHTTHGLTPKSTGLEPLGHQMS
;
A
#
# COMPACT_ATOMS: atom_id res chain seq x y z
N MET A 1 -13.27 17.03 24.87
CA MET A 1 -12.33 17.45 25.93
C MET A 1 -10.97 17.29 25.28
N ASP A 2 -10.62 18.28 24.47
CA ASP A 2 -9.52 18.14 23.51
C ASP A 2 -8.31 18.75 24.20
N THR A 3 -7.53 17.93 24.90
CA THR A 3 -6.28 18.37 25.51
C THR A 3 -5.27 18.65 24.41
N ILE A 4 -5.22 19.93 24.05
CA ILE A 4 -4.22 20.60 23.24
C ILE A 4 -2.95 20.67 24.09
N ASP A 5 -2.04 19.72 23.91
CA ASP A 5 -0.62 19.96 24.21
C ASP A 5 0.28 19.03 23.38
N ASN A 6 0.27 19.25 22.07
CA ASN A 6 1.32 18.77 21.18
C ASN A 6 1.90 20.00 20.48
N ALA A 7 3.22 20.09 20.39
CA ALA A 7 3.96 21.19 19.75
C ALA A 7 3.55 21.46 18.27
N GLU A 8 2.69 20.61 17.69
CA GLU A 8 2.04 20.72 16.38
C GLU A 8 0.87 21.73 16.32
N GLY A 9 0.41 22.29 17.45
CA GLY A 9 -0.81 23.12 17.55
C GLY A 9 -0.86 24.44 16.75
N ARG A 10 0.21 24.83 16.04
CA ARG A 10 0.23 25.99 15.12
C ARG A 10 0.41 25.62 13.65
N ARG A 11 0.31 24.34 13.32
CA ARG A 11 0.46 23.88 11.94
C ARG A 11 -0.90 23.90 11.26
N LEU A 12 -1.01 24.56 10.11
CA LEU A 12 -2.18 24.40 9.25
C LEU A 12 -2.33 22.89 8.95
N LYS A 13 -3.52 22.34 9.22
CA LYS A 13 -3.86 20.95 8.89
C LYS A 13 -3.44 20.66 7.45
N ASN A 14 -2.45 19.82 7.29
CA ASN A 14 -1.99 19.46 5.97
C ASN A 14 -3.02 18.49 5.37
N PRO A 15 -3.54 18.73 4.14
CA PRO A 15 -4.59 17.90 3.55
C PRO A 15 -4.14 16.45 3.28
N PHE A 16 -2.85 16.16 3.44
CA PHE A 16 -2.22 14.84 3.31
C PHE A 16 -1.74 14.28 4.65
N GLU A 17 -2.25 14.77 5.77
CA GLU A 17 -2.00 14.17 7.09
C GLU A 17 -2.55 12.74 7.15
N THR A 18 -1.74 11.85 7.74
CA THR A 18 -2.05 10.44 7.96
C THR A 18 -1.40 10.00 9.27
N ILE A 19 -2.08 9.12 10.01
CA ILE A 19 -1.51 8.46 11.19
C ILE A 19 -0.61 7.27 10.82
N THR A 20 -0.58 6.88 9.54
CA THR A 20 0.22 5.76 9.05
C THR A 20 1.68 6.19 8.88
N GLU A 21 2.57 5.58 9.65
CA GLU A 21 4.01 5.84 9.56
C GLU A 21 4.67 5.02 8.44
N GLY A 22 5.79 5.54 7.91
CA GLY A 22 6.58 4.85 6.89
C GLY A 22 5.96 4.81 5.48
N LEU A 23 4.76 5.34 5.29
CA LEU A 23 4.11 5.56 4.00
C LEU A 23 3.88 7.05 3.75
N GLY A 24 3.84 7.45 2.48
CA GLY A 24 3.66 8.84 2.09
C GLY A 24 4.98 9.61 2.01
N LYS A 25 5.32 10.05 0.79
CA LYS A 25 6.42 10.98 0.56
C LYS A 25 5.80 12.28 0.05
N TYR A 26 6.04 13.38 0.76
CA TYR A 26 5.53 14.70 0.34
C TYR A 26 6.22 15.20 -0.94
N ARG A 27 7.45 14.73 -1.19
CA ARG A 27 8.24 15.08 -2.38
C ARG A 27 8.59 13.82 -3.15
N LEU A 28 8.60 13.92 -4.48
CA LEU A 28 9.09 12.84 -5.33
C LEU A 28 10.60 12.70 -5.12
N ALA A 29 11.03 11.56 -4.57
CA ALA A 29 12.45 11.27 -4.40
C ALA A 29 13.04 10.70 -5.70
N GLN A 30 14.34 10.88 -5.89
CA GLN A 30 15.07 10.42 -7.09
C GLN A 30 14.88 8.91 -7.37
N ASN A 31 14.78 8.10 -6.31
CA ASN A 31 14.53 6.67 -6.40
C ASN A 31 13.21 6.31 -7.10
N PHE A 32 12.24 7.24 -7.14
CA PHE A 32 10.96 7.05 -7.82
C PHE A 32 10.95 7.56 -9.26
N MET A 33 11.98 8.27 -9.73
CA MET A 33 12.00 8.80 -11.11
C MET A 33 12.05 7.71 -12.18
N MET A 34 12.67 6.56 -11.87
CA MET A 34 12.76 5.41 -12.78
C MET A 34 11.74 4.31 -12.45
N ALA A 35 10.88 4.52 -11.44
CA ALA A 35 9.95 3.50 -11.00
C ALA A 35 8.75 3.41 -11.94
N LYS A 36 8.57 2.26 -12.60
CA LYS A 36 7.35 1.96 -13.36
C LYS A 36 6.27 1.49 -12.39
N LEU A 37 5.19 2.26 -12.27
CA LEU A 37 4.05 1.97 -11.39
C LEU A 37 2.89 1.39 -12.22
N ASP A 38 2.55 0.12 -12.00
CA ASP A 38 1.49 -0.58 -12.74
C ASP A 38 0.08 -0.30 -12.19
N GLY A 39 -0.03 0.37 -11.04
CA GLY A 39 -1.31 0.66 -10.40
C GLY A 39 -1.16 1.52 -9.16
N THR A 40 -2.26 2.19 -8.80
CA THR A 40 -2.32 3.04 -7.61
C THR A 40 -3.38 2.50 -6.65
N PHE A 41 -3.10 2.62 -5.37
CA PHE A 41 -4.05 2.28 -4.30
C PHE A 41 -4.02 3.40 -3.28
N ARG A 42 -5.18 4.03 -3.04
CA ARG A 42 -5.36 5.01 -1.98
C ARG A 42 -6.17 4.37 -0.85
N GLY A 43 -5.46 3.98 0.21
CA GLY A 43 -6.07 3.52 1.45
C GLY A 43 -6.40 4.67 2.38
N THR A 44 -7.35 4.46 3.28
CA THR A 44 -7.64 5.35 4.42
C THR A 44 -7.02 4.76 5.68
N ASP A 45 -6.58 5.60 6.61
CA ASP A 45 -5.99 5.14 7.87
C ASP A 45 -6.89 4.18 8.64
N LEU A 46 -8.21 4.44 8.62
CA LEU A 46 -9.20 3.57 9.23
C LEU A 46 -9.09 2.12 8.73
N LYS A 47 -8.92 1.91 7.42
CA LYS A 47 -8.77 0.56 6.86
C LYS A 47 -7.48 -0.10 7.30
N GLY A 48 -6.41 0.68 7.49
CA GLY A 48 -5.15 0.19 8.02
C GLY A 48 -5.33 -0.31 9.46
N VAL A 49 -5.97 0.50 10.31
CA VAL A 49 -6.25 0.16 11.71
C VAL A 49 -7.16 -1.07 11.80
N GLU A 50 -8.26 -1.10 11.05
CA GLU A 50 -9.18 -2.24 11.01
C GLU A 50 -8.47 -3.52 10.58
N MET A 51 -7.57 -3.45 9.60
CA MET A 51 -6.79 -4.60 9.15
C MET A 51 -5.79 -5.07 10.21
N SER A 52 -5.05 -4.16 10.85
CA SER A 52 -4.19 -4.52 11.98
C SER A 52 -4.97 -5.21 13.10
N TRP A 53 -6.15 -4.69 13.44
CA TRP A 53 -7.04 -5.30 14.45
C TRP A 53 -7.57 -6.66 14.02
N PHE A 54 -7.95 -6.81 12.75
CA PHE A 54 -8.42 -8.07 12.20
C PHE A 54 -7.33 -9.16 12.30
N LEU A 55 -6.11 -8.85 11.89
CA LEU A 55 -4.99 -9.79 11.92
C LEU A 55 -4.57 -10.13 13.35
N LEU A 56 -4.63 -9.15 14.26
CA LEU A 56 -4.36 -9.39 15.66
C LEU A 56 -5.40 -10.34 16.29
N LYS A 57 -6.68 -10.14 16.00
CA LYS A 57 -7.77 -10.91 16.61
C LYS A 57 -7.90 -12.32 16.04
N ASN A 58 -7.70 -12.50 14.73
CA ASN A 58 -7.92 -13.78 14.07
C ASN A 58 -6.64 -14.62 13.99
N ASP A 59 -5.50 -13.99 13.69
CA ASP A 59 -4.24 -14.70 13.43
C ASP A 59 -3.20 -14.51 14.55
N GLY A 60 -3.49 -13.66 15.54
CA GLY A 60 -2.54 -13.30 16.59
C GLY A 60 -1.38 -12.42 16.11
N LEU A 61 -1.47 -11.87 14.90
CA LEU A 61 -0.40 -11.10 14.26
C LEU A 61 -0.54 -9.61 14.55
N PHE A 62 0.40 -9.07 15.33
CA PHE A 62 0.49 -7.63 15.57
C PHE A 62 1.34 -6.95 14.48
N LEU A 63 0.70 -6.28 13.53
CA LEU A 63 1.36 -5.63 12.41
C LEU A 63 1.28 -4.10 12.50
N GLY A 64 2.39 -3.44 12.13
CA GLY A 64 2.45 -1.99 11.96
C GLY A 64 1.56 -1.48 10.81
N SER A 65 1.20 -0.19 10.88
CA SER A 65 0.24 0.46 9.98
C SER A 65 0.59 0.37 8.50
N SER A 66 1.88 0.46 8.15
CA SER A 66 2.36 0.33 6.76
C SER A 66 2.16 -1.07 6.18
N LEU A 67 2.38 -2.10 7.00
CA LEU A 67 2.21 -3.50 6.59
C LEU A 67 0.74 -3.86 6.50
N ALA A 68 -0.07 -3.41 7.46
CA ALA A 68 -1.52 -3.57 7.40
C ALA A 68 -2.11 -2.94 6.14
N MET A 69 -1.64 -1.76 5.73
CA MET A 69 -2.07 -1.12 4.49
C MET A 69 -1.69 -1.93 3.23
N ASN A 70 -0.55 -2.63 3.26
CA ASN A 70 -0.17 -3.57 2.19
C ASN A 70 -1.12 -4.78 2.13
N CYS A 71 -1.56 -5.31 3.26
CA CYS A 71 -2.56 -6.38 3.32
C CYS A 71 -3.91 -5.92 2.75
N VAL A 72 -4.38 -4.72 3.13
CA VAL A 72 -5.61 -4.13 2.57
C VAL A 72 -5.51 -4.02 1.05
N ARG A 73 -4.38 -3.55 0.53
CA ARG A 73 -4.13 -3.43 -0.91
C ARG A 73 -4.19 -4.80 -1.61
N ALA A 74 -3.57 -5.83 -1.05
CA ALA A 74 -3.57 -7.17 -1.61
C ALA A 74 -4.99 -7.75 -1.69
N ILE A 75 -5.76 -7.65 -0.60
CA ILE A 75 -7.15 -8.11 -0.54
C ILE A 75 -8.01 -7.35 -1.55
N LYS A 76 -7.90 -6.02 -1.62
CA LYS A 76 -8.65 -5.22 -2.59
C LYS A 76 -8.31 -5.60 -4.02
N ARG A 77 -7.04 -5.87 -4.31
CA ARG A 77 -6.59 -6.30 -5.64
C ARG A 77 -7.18 -7.65 -6.01
N LEU A 78 -7.13 -8.63 -5.12
CA LEU A 78 -7.73 -9.95 -5.32
C LEU A 78 -9.23 -9.84 -5.63
N MET A 79 -9.95 -9.01 -4.87
CA MET A 79 -11.38 -8.77 -5.09
C MET A 79 -11.69 -8.07 -6.42
N THR A 80 -10.82 -7.19 -6.92
CA THR A 80 -11.10 -6.33 -8.08
C THR A 80 -10.66 -6.95 -9.40
N GLN A 81 -9.59 -7.74 -9.41
CA GLN A 81 -9.00 -8.31 -10.63
C GLN A 81 -9.53 -9.70 -10.97
N SER A 82 -10.62 -10.16 -10.32
CA SER A 82 -11.20 -11.51 -10.50
C SER A 82 -10.13 -12.61 -10.44
N ILE A 83 -9.12 -12.41 -9.60
CA ILE A 83 -8.00 -13.32 -9.47
C ILE A 83 -8.54 -14.54 -8.71
N GLY A 84 -8.74 -15.64 -9.44
CA GLY A 84 -9.33 -16.86 -8.89
C GLY A 84 -8.52 -17.46 -7.72
N PRO A 85 -9.16 -18.27 -6.86
CA PRO A 85 -8.50 -18.94 -5.75
C PRO A 85 -7.26 -19.72 -6.23
N GLY A 86 -6.12 -19.57 -5.55
CA GLY A 86 -4.86 -20.24 -5.91
C GLY A 86 -3.77 -19.32 -6.49
N HIS A 87 -4.04 -18.03 -6.66
CA HIS A 87 -3.00 -17.06 -7.04
C HIS A 87 -2.28 -16.48 -5.83
N THR A 88 -0.97 -16.70 -5.79
CA THR A 88 -0.11 -16.09 -4.78
C THR A 88 0.11 -14.61 -5.09
N THR A 89 -0.38 -13.75 -4.20
CA THR A 89 -0.02 -12.33 -4.21
C THR A 89 1.20 -12.12 -3.33
N HIS A 90 2.32 -11.75 -3.93
CA HIS A 90 3.52 -11.39 -3.17
C HIS A 90 3.39 -9.94 -2.67
N GLY A 91 3.76 -9.71 -1.41
CA GLY A 91 3.88 -8.36 -0.86
C GLY A 91 4.87 -7.54 -1.70
N LEU A 92 4.43 -6.38 -2.17
CA LEU A 92 5.14 -5.50 -3.13
C LEU A 92 5.59 -6.21 -4.44
N THR A 93 4.65 -6.63 -5.29
CA THR A 93 4.97 -6.93 -6.71
C THR A 93 4.37 -5.92 -7.69
N PRO A 94 5.21 -5.28 -8.54
CA PRO A 94 4.90 -4.95 -9.93
C PRO A 94 4.99 -6.21 -10.81
N LYS A 95 4.10 -6.35 -11.79
CA LYS A 95 4.19 -7.40 -12.82
C LYS A 95 3.50 -6.88 -14.08
N SER A 96 4.30 -6.28 -14.98
CA SER A 96 3.93 -6.09 -16.39
C SER A 96 4.91 -6.87 -17.27
N THR A 97 4.92 -8.20 -17.21
CA THR A 97 5.45 -8.99 -18.31
C THR A 97 4.28 -9.34 -19.22
N GLY A 98 4.02 -8.45 -20.18
CA GLY A 98 3.49 -8.90 -21.45
C GLY A 98 4.50 -9.89 -22.01
N LEU A 99 4.04 -11.10 -22.30
CA LEU A 99 4.76 -12.05 -23.14
C LEU A 99 4.88 -11.41 -24.53
N GLU A 100 6.02 -10.80 -24.84
CA GLU A 100 6.50 -10.80 -26.21
C GLU A 100 7.15 -12.17 -26.45
N PRO A 101 6.64 -12.99 -27.39
CA PRO A 101 7.34 -14.21 -27.76
C PRO A 101 8.65 -13.82 -28.45
N LEU A 102 9.77 -14.19 -27.85
CA LEU A 102 11.08 -14.27 -28.50
C LEU A 102 10.98 -15.30 -29.64
N GLY A 103 10.49 -14.84 -30.79
CA GLY A 103 10.50 -15.55 -32.06
C GLY A 103 11.64 -15.05 -32.94
N HIS A 104 12.73 -15.81 -32.93
CA HIS A 104 13.67 -16.04 -34.04
C HIS A 104 14.44 -14.86 -34.65
N GLN A 105 15.75 -14.89 -34.36
CA GLN A 105 16.81 -14.56 -35.31
C GLN A 105 16.61 -15.27 -36.66
N MET A 106 17.19 -14.68 -37.71
CA MET A 106 17.45 -15.19 -39.08
C MET A 106 16.42 -14.85 -40.18
N SER A 107 16.61 -13.72 -40.88
CA SER A 107 17.20 -13.64 -42.23
C SER A 107 17.29 -12.20 -42.71
#